data_AF-A0A7C5XM81-F1
#
_entry.id   AF-A0A7C5XM81-F1
#
_cell.length_a   1.000
_cell.length_b   1.000
_cell.length_c   1.000
_cell.angle_alpha   90.00
_cell.angle_beta   90.00
_cell.angle_gamma   90.00
#
_symmetry.space_group_name_H-M   'P 1'
#
loop_
_entity.id
_entity.type
_entity.pdbx_description
1 polymer ?
#
loop_
_entity_poly.entity_id
_entity_poly.type
_entity_poly.pdbx_seq_one_letter_code
_entity_poly.pdbx_strand_id
1 'polypeptide(L)'
;MHVIISVMGMPWSTYSDEISKALFNWVKVRYEIDGYSEEALSTLPVLYNYISSSSGVIKNVTVIVQETAIAKKFDLCKGYEGMASAVRDMYERFIAGQGVKSRVDVVVAPGCGRFLNKFADGDRYIDIHICGNVADFFYYIFIKLASIILNVANENSEKLVVHLDLSHGINYMPTLTRAALMELLPIVATYSTFQKVVLKVYNSEPVMKNALKESYTIHVVEEV
;
A
#
# COMPACT_ATOMS: atom_id res chain seq x y z
N MET A 1 -1.66 3.77 19.86
CA MET A 1 -2.04 2.71 18.90
C MET A 1 -1.64 3.16 17.50
N HIS A 2 -1.06 2.27 16.71
CA HIS A 2 -0.57 2.60 15.36
C HIS A 2 -1.24 1.74 14.29
N VAL A 3 -1.68 2.39 13.21
CA VAL A 3 -2.16 1.75 11.98
C VAL A 3 -1.30 2.25 10.83
N ILE A 4 -0.76 1.35 10.02
CA ILE A 4 0.01 1.70 8.83
C ILE A 4 -0.82 1.37 7.60
N ILE A 5 -0.92 2.32 6.67
CA ILE A 5 -1.57 2.19 5.37
C ILE A 5 -0.54 2.57 4.32
N SER A 6 -0.16 1.64 3.45
CA SER A 6 0.75 1.90 2.33
C SER A 6 0.00 1.76 1.02
N VAL A 7 0.10 2.78 0.18
CA VAL A 7 -0.52 2.81 -1.15
C VAL A 7 0.53 2.35 -2.17
N MET A 8 0.23 1.32 -2.94
CA MET A 8 1.18 0.71 -3.86
C MET A 8 0.60 0.57 -5.27
N GLY A 9 1.34 1.09 -6.24
CA GLY A 9 1.26 0.67 -7.63
C GLY A 9 1.99 -0.67 -7.84
N MET A 10 2.45 -0.92 -9.07
CA MET A 10 2.98 -2.22 -9.47
C MET A 10 4.50 -2.34 -9.23
N PRO A 11 4.98 -3.21 -8.31
CA PRO A 11 6.40 -3.34 -8.03
C PRO A 11 7.17 -4.13 -9.09
N TRP A 12 6.50 -4.97 -9.87
CA TRP A 12 7.09 -5.78 -10.94
C TRP A 12 6.96 -5.14 -12.33
N SER A 13 7.93 -5.40 -13.21
CA SER A 13 7.91 -5.03 -14.63
C SER A 13 7.43 -6.17 -15.52
N THR A 14 7.62 -7.42 -15.08
CA THR A 14 7.10 -8.62 -15.72
C THR A 14 6.50 -9.58 -14.69
N TYR A 15 5.49 -10.32 -15.11
CA TYR A 15 4.83 -11.33 -14.30
C TYR A 15 5.52 -12.68 -14.41
N SER A 16 5.45 -13.48 -13.36
CA SER A 16 5.93 -14.85 -13.36
C SER A 16 5.04 -15.69 -12.45
N ASP A 17 4.86 -16.96 -12.81
CA ASP A 17 4.15 -17.93 -11.96
C ASP A 17 4.87 -18.13 -10.61
N GLU A 18 6.20 -17.92 -10.61
CA GLU A 18 7.02 -17.79 -9.41
C GLU A 18 7.49 -16.34 -9.22
N ILE A 19 7.11 -15.70 -8.12
CA ILE A 19 7.46 -14.29 -7.84
C ILE A 19 8.98 -14.05 -7.79
N SER A 20 9.77 -15.06 -7.42
CA SER A 20 11.24 -15.03 -7.43
C SER A 20 11.84 -14.85 -8.82
N LYS A 21 11.09 -15.17 -9.87
CA LYS A 21 11.49 -15.01 -11.28
C LYS A 21 10.90 -13.75 -11.93
N ALA A 22 10.07 -12.98 -11.20
CA ALA A 22 9.55 -11.71 -11.68
C ALA A 22 10.67 -10.67 -11.75
N LEU A 23 10.67 -9.85 -12.80
CA LEU A 23 11.55 -8.68 -12.85
C LEU A 23 10.87 -7.53 -12.10
N PHE A 24 11.64 -6.77 -11.31
CA PHE A 24 11.12 -5.66 -10.51
C PHE A 24 11.31 -4.30 -11.19
N ASN A 25 10.26 -3.47 -11.13
CA ASN A 25 10.34 -2.04 -11.43
C ASN A 25 11.07 -1.30 -10.34
N TRP A 26 10.76 -1.63 -9.08
CA TRP A 26 11.41 -1.07 -7.90
C TRP A 26 12.77 -1.71 -7.67
N VAL A 27 13.70 -0.94 -7.13
CA VAL A 27 15.07 -1.37 -6.88
C VAL A 27 15.38 -1.23 -5.40
N LYS A 28 16.22 -2.14 -4.89
CA LYS A 28 16.63 -2.10 -3.50
C LYS A 28 17.55 -0.89 -3.30
N VAL A 29 17.12 0.03 -2.45
CA VAL A 29 17.87 1.24 -2.10
C VAL A 29 17.83 1.43 -0.60
N ARG A 30 18.77 2.22 -0.09
CA ARG A 30 18.76 2.66 1.30
C ARG A 30 17.74 3.78 1.45
N TYR A 31 16.73 3.57 2.28
CA TYR A 31 15.83 4.64 2.70
C TYR A 31 16.24 5.15 4.08
N GLU A 32 15.94 6.43 4.35
CA GLU A 32 16.27 7.08 5.61
C GLU A 32 15.11 7.93 6.13
N ILE A 33 14.83 7.86 7.43
CA ILE A 33 13.83 8.67 8.13
C ILE A 33 14.30 8.94 9.56
N ASP A 34 14.39 10.21 9.97
CA ASP A 34 14.78 10.63 11.32
C ASP A 34 16.02 9.89 11.89
N GLY A 35 17.04 9.68 11.04
CA GLY A 35 18.27 8.95 11.40
C GLY A 35 18.16 7.42 11.43
N TYR A 36 16.96 6.86 11.29
CA TYR A 36 16.75 5.43 11.00
C TYR A 36 17.01 5.18 9.52
N SER A 37 17.76 4.12 9.18
CA SER A 37 18.01 3.75 7.78
C SER A 37 17.96 2.24 7.58
N GLU A 38 17.42 1.82 6.44
CA GLU A 38 17.31 0.42 6.06
C GLU A 38 17.33 0.28 4.53
N GLU A 39 17.95 -0.78 4.02
CA GLU A 39 17.88 -1.11 2.60
C GLU A 39 16.67 -1.98 2.29
N ALA A 40 15.77 -1.47 1.45
CA ALA A 40 14.53 -2.15 1.10
C ALA A 40 14.12 -1.89 -0.35
N LEU A 41 13.25 -2.75 -0.89
CA LEU A 41 12.62 -2.53 -2.21
C LEU A 41 11.48 -1.50 -2.14
N SER A 42 10.87 -1.33 -0.96
CA SER A 42 9.79 -0.37 -0.72
C SER A 42 9.95 0.29 0.64
N THR A 43 9.20 1.37 0.87
CA THR A 43 9.20 2.15 2.12
C THR A 43 8.45 1.47 3.25
N LEU A 44 7.53 0.54 2.94
CA LEU A 44 6.70 -0.15 3.93
C LEU A 44 7.51 -0.84 5.06
N PRO A 45 8.51 -1.72 4.78
CA PRO A 45 9.28 -2.35 5.84
C PRO A 45 10.07 -1.34 6.67
N VAL A 46 10.62 -0.30 6.04
CA VAL A 46 11.38 0.76 6.71
C VAL A 46 10.51 1.52 7.69
N LEU A 47 9.32 1.95 7.25
CA LEU A 47 8.33 2.60 8.11
C LEU A 47 7.83 1.68 9.22
N TYR A 48 7.53 0.41 8.91
CA TYR A 48 7.10 -0.57 9.90
C TYR A 48 8.16 -0.76 10.99
N ASN A 49 9.42 -0.94 10.63
CA ASN A 49 10.51 -1.16 11.57
C ASN A 49 10.84 0.11 12.37
N TYR A 50 10.88 1.28 11.72
CA TYR A 50 11.03 2.58 12.38
C TYR A 50 9.94 2.81 13.43
N ILE A 51 8.66 2.63 13.07
CA ILE A 51 7.52 2.83 13.98
C ILE A 51 7.52 1.79 15.10
N SER A 52 7.79 0.52 14.78
CA SER A 52 7.88 -0.56 15.78
C SER A 52 8.97 -0.29 16.81
N SER A 53 10.11 0.25 16.39
CA SER A 53 11.24 0.56 17.26
C SER A 53 11.02 1.79 18.14
N SER A 54 10.19 2.74 17.69
CA SER A 54 10.03 4.06 18.32
C SER A 54 8.73 4.23 19.11
N SER A 55 7.64 3.56 18.73
CA SER A 55 6.29 4.03 19.11
C SER A 55 5.29 2.96 19.56
N GLY A 56 5.73 1.75 19.91
CA GLY A 56 4.85 0.74 20.50
C GLY A 56 3.95 0.01 19.49
N VAL A 57 2.86 -0.60 19.98
CA VAL A 57 2.13 -1.66 19.27
C VAL A 57 1.46 -1.17 17.97
N ILE A 58 1.93 -1.70 16.84
CA ILE A 58 1.26 -1.62 15.54
C ILE A 58 0.12 -2.65 15.52
N LYS A 59 -1.11 -2.17 15.37
CA LYS A 59 -2.32 -3.01 15.39
C LYS A 59 -2.72 -3.53 14.03
N ASN A 60 -2.46 -2.75 13.00
CA ASN A 60 -2.78 -3.14 11.65
C ASN A 60 -1.77 -2.56 10.65
N VAL A 61 -1.45 -3.35 9.64
CA VAL A 61 -0.70 -2.93 8.47
C VAL A 61 -1.53 -3.29 7.26
N THR A 62 -1.94 -2.27 6.49
CA THR A 62 -2.74 -2.44 5.29
C THR A 62 -1.96 -1.95 4.08
N VAL A 63 -2.03 -2.71 2.98
CA VAL A 63 -1.51 -2.32 1.68
C VAL A 63 -2.69 -2.17 0.71
N ILE A 64 -2.84 -0.98 0.13
CA ILE A 64 -3.87 -0.67 -0.86
C ILE A 64 -3.25 -0.74 -2.25
N VAL A 65 -3.82 -1.61 -3.09
CA VAL A 65 -3.38 -1.88 -4.47
C VAL A 65 -4.56 -1.84 -5.41
N GLN A 66 -4.30 -1.90 -6.72
CA GLN A 66 -5.35 -1.96 -7.73
C GLN A 66 -5.40 -3.32 -8.42
N GLU A 67 -6.60 -3.70 -8.81
CA GLU A 67 -6.85 -4.90 -9.62
C GLU A 67 -6.21 -4.85 -11.02
N THR A 68 -5.79 -3.67 -11.48
CA THR A 68 -5.04 -3.45 -12.73
C THR A 68 -3.71 -4.20 -12.75
N ALA A 69 -3.20 -4.61 -11.59
CA ALA A 69 -2.03 -5.48 -11.43
C ALA A 69 -2.32 -6.98 -11.67
N ILE A 70 -3.49 -7.34 -12.22
CA ILE A 70 -3.84 -8.73 -12.52
C ILE A 70 -2.95 -9.31 -13.63
N ALA A 71 -2.47 -10.54 -13.46
CA ALA A 71 -1.83 -11.32 -14.53
C ALA A 71 -2.44 -12.70 -14.69
N LYS A 72 -3.76 -12.73 -14.73
CA LYS A 72 -4.53 -13.91 -15.07
C LYS A 72 -5.71 -13.48 -15.91
N LYS A 73 -6.04 -14.24 -16.96
CA LYS A 73 -7.22 -13.97 -17.79
C LYS A 73 -8.47 -14.00 -16.91
N PHE A 74 -9.37 -13.05 -17.09
CA PHE A 74 -10.56 -12.89 -16.26
C PHE A 74 -11.45 -14.14 -16.23
N ASP A 75 -11.61 -14.84 -17.36
CA ASP A 75 -12.39 -16.08 -17.44
C ASP A 75 -11.84 -17.19 -16.53
N LEU A 76 -10.53 -17.18 -16.26
CA LEU A 76 -9.87 -18.11 -15.35
C LEU A 76 -9.99 -17.69 -13.88
N CYS A 77 -10.50 -16.48 -13.63
CA CYS A 77 -10.68 -15.91 -12.31
C CYS A 77 -12.07 -16.18 -11.73
N LYS A 78 -12.99 -16.80 -12.49
CA LYS A 78 -14.37 -17.09 -12.02
C LYS A 78 -15.10 -15.83 -11.51
N GLY A 79 -14.86 -14.68 -12.15
CA GLY A 79 -15.48 -13.39 -11.82
C GLY A 79 -14.57 -12.42 -11.03
N TYR A 80 -15.15 -11.31 -10.59
CA TYR A 80 -14.45 -10.19 -9.96
C TYR A 80 -13.70 -10.60 -8.68
N GLU A 81 -14.36 -11.35 -7.80
CA GLU A 81 -13.76 -11.78 -6.53
C GLU A 81 -12.52 -12.66 -6.72
N GLY A 82 -12.52 -13.57 -7.69
CA GLY A 82 -11.34 -14.40 -7.94
C GLY A 82 -10.22 -13.63 -8.65
N MET A 83 -10.53 -12.56 -9.39
CA MET A 83 -9.52 -11.63 -9.92
C MET A 83 -8.88 -10.85 -8.77
N ALA A 84 -9.71 -10.26 -7.90
CA ALA A 84 -9.22 -9.56 -6.71
C ALA A 84 -8.40 -10.50 -5.82
N SER A 85 -8.80 -11.77 -5.67
CA SER A 85 -8.00 -12.77 -4.94
C SER A 85 -6.67 -13.05 -5.61
N ALA A 86 -6.62 -13.19 -6.95
CA ALA A 86 -5.35 -13.43 -7.64
C ALA A 86 -4.36 -12.27 -7.46
N VAL A 87 -4.84 -11.02 -7.51
CA VAL A 87 -4.00 -9.85 -7.23
C VAL A 87 -3.56 -9.82 -5.76
N ARG A 88 -4.48 -10.11 -4.84
CA ARG A 88 -4.18 -10.17 -3.41
C ARG A 88 -3.04 -11.15 -3.12
N ASP A 89 -3.16 -12.38 -3.61
CA ASP A 89 -2.16 -13.43 -3.41
C ASP A 89 -0.77 -13.01 -3.92
N MET A 90 -0.70 -12.26 -5.02
CA MET A 90 0.55 -11.75 -5.55
C MET A 90 1.22 -10.75 -4.61
N TYR A 91 0.46 -9.76 -4.12
CA TYR A 91 1.02 -8.77 -3.20
C TYR A 91 1.37 -9.39 -1.85
N GLU A 92 0.56 -10.31 -1.33
CA GLU A 92 0.88 -11.03 -0.10
C GLU A 92 2.21 -11.77 -0.20
N ARG A 93 2.46 -12.47 -1.32
CA ARG A 93 3.76 -13.12 -1.57
C ARG A 93 4.91 -12.12 -1.71
N PHE A 94 4.67 -10.99 -2.38
CA PHE A 94 5.68 -9.94 -2.51
C PHE A 94 6.06 -9.37 -1.15
N ILE A 95 5.07 -9.07 -0.30
CA ILE A 95 5.22 -8.46 1.03
C ILE A 95 5.86 -9.42 2.03
N ALA A 96 5.53 -10.72 1.98
CA ALA A 96 6.08 -11.73 2.88
C ALA A 96 7.62 -11.77 2.88
N GLY A 97 8.25 -11.38 1.76
CA GLY A 97 9.71 -11.29 1.64
C GLY A 97 10.34 -9.94 2.02
N GLN A 98 9.55 -8.94 2.45
CA GLN A 98 10.04 -7.56 2.64
C GLN A 98 10.49 -7.23 4.07
N GLY A 99 10.28 -8.11 5.04
CA GLY A 99 10.70 -7.88 6.44
C GLY A 99 9.64 -7.27 7.36
N VAL A 100 8.37 -7.23 6.94
CA VAL A 100 7.25 -6.86 7.82
C VAL A 100 6.84 -8.07 8.68
N LYS A 101 7.02 -7.98 10.00
CA LYS A 101 6.77 -9.10 10.93
C LYS A 101 5.31 -9.29 11.34
N SER A 102 4.44 -8.34 10.99
CA SER A 102 3.00 -8.42 11.25
C SER A 102 2.27 -9.02 10.07
N ARG A 103 1.06 -9.53 10.31
CA ARG A 103 0.13 -9.83 9.23
C ARG A 103 -0.20 -8.53 8.49
N VAL A 104 -0.03 -8.54 7.17
CA VAL A 104 -0.39 -7.42 6.30
C VAL A 104 -1.69 -7.74 5.59
N ASP A 105 -2.67 -6.85 5.71
CA ASP A 105 -3.93 -6.96 4.99
C ASP A 105 -3.80 -6.28 3.63
N VAL A 106 -4.09 -7.01 2.55
CA VAL A 106 -4.03 -6.46 1.19
C VAL A 106 -5.45 -6.14 0.70
N VAL A 107 -5.69 -4.85 0.50
CA VAL A 107 -6.94 -4.31 -0.05
C VAL A 107 -6.75 -4.08 -1.54
N VAL A 108 -7.47 -4.87 -2.35
CA VAL A 108 -7.52 -4.70 -3.81
C VAL A 108 -8.70 -3.80 -4.14
N ALA A 109 -8.39 -2.57 -4.56
CA ALA A 109 -9.38 -1.55 -4.89
C ALA A 109 -9.67 -1.53 -6.41
N PRO A 110 -10.89 -1.10 -6.80
CA PRO A 110 -11.25 -0.99 -8.21
C PRO A 110 -10.38 0.04 -8.90
N GLY A 111 -9.89 -0.33 -10.08
CA GLY A 111 -9.02 0.52 -10.90
C GLY A 111 -9.72 1.01 -12.16
N CYS A 112 -9.00 1.72 -13.00
CA CYS A 112 -9.46 2.06 -14.35
C CYS A 112 -8.26 2.21 -15.27
N GLY A 113 -8.37 1.70 -16.49
CA GLY A 113 -7.35 1.86 -17.53
C GLY A 113 -7.17 0.62 -18.41
N ARG A 114 -6.29 0.78 -19.40
CA ARG A 114 -5.89 -0.30 -20.30
C ARG A 114 -4.40 -0.60 -20.14
N PHE A 115 -4.08 -1.87 -19.93
CA PHE A 115 -2.74 -2.32 -19.58
C PHE A 115 -2.37 -3.57 -20.37
N LEU A 116 -1.09 -3.67 -20.73
CA LEU A 116 -0.51 -4.85 -21.35
C LEU A 116 0.46 -5.50 -20.36
N ASN A 117 -0.02 -6.51 -19.64
CA ASN A 117 0.73 -7.17 -18.58
C ASN A 117 1.54 -8.34 -19.17
N LYS A 118 2.86 -8.18 -19.26
CA LYS A 118 3.79 -9.13 -19.89
C LYS A 118 4.39 -10.10 -18.88
N PHE A 119 4.60 -11.35 -19.27
CA PHE A 119 5.28 -12.35 -18.46
C PHE A 119 6.79 -12.38 -18.75
N ALA A 120 7.55 -12.89 -17.79
CA ALA A 120 9.01 -12.98 -17.85
C ALA A 120 9.52 -13.93 -18.94
N ASP A 121 8.69 -14.84 -19.43
CA ASP A 121 8.98 -15.71 -20.57
C ASP A 121 8.91 -14.99 -21.94
N GLY A 122 8.45 -13.74 -21.98
CA GLY A 122 8.42 -12.89 -23.17
C GLY A 122 7.29 -13.20 -24.16
N ASP A 123 6.80 -14.43 -24.19
CA ASP A 123 5.78 -14.88 -25.14
C ASP A 123 4.35 -14.68 -24.62
N ARG A 124 4.14 -14.64 -23.30
CA ARG A 124 2.82 -14.43 -22.71
C ARG A 124 2.59 -12.97 -22.34
N TYR A 125 1.39 -12.49 -22.67
CA TYR A 125 0.87 -11.22 -22.18
C TYR A 125 -0.65 -11.30 -21.99
N ILE A 126 -1.18 -10.40 -21.16
CA ILE A 126 -2.62 -10.21 -20.97
C ILE A 126 -2.92 -8.74 -21.24
N ASP A 127 -3.75 -8.49 -22.26
CA ASP A 127 -4.36 -7.18 -22.50
C ASP A 127 -5.57 -7.06 -21.59
N ILE A 128 -5.55 -6.06 -20.73
CA ILE A 128 -6.56 -5.83 -19.69
C ILE A 128 -7.17 -4.47 -19.95
N HIS A 129 -8.49 -4.44 -19.99
CA HIS A 129 -9.25 -3.20 -20.05
C HIS A 129 -10.24 -3.19 -18.89
N ILE A 130 -9.94 -2.38 -17.87
CA ILE A 130 -10.81 -2.19 -16.71
C ILE A 130 -11.54 -0.87 -16.91
N CYS A 131 -12.87 -0.99 -17.06
CA CYS A 131 -13.78 0.13 -17.23
C CYS A 131 -14.53 0.37 -15.91
N GLY A 132 -14.68 1.63 -15.52
CA GLY A 132 -15.40 2.00 -14.30
C GLY A 132 -15.27 3.50 -14.02
N ASN A 133 -15.87 3.97 -12.93
CA ASN A 133 -15.68 5.34 -12.48
C ASN A 133 -14.48 5.39 -11.51
N VAL A 134 -13.56 6.33 -11.70
CA VAL A 134 -12.44 6.55 -10.77
C VAL A 134 -12.94 6.88 -9.35
N ALA A 135 -14.15 7.44 -9.22
CA ALA A 135 -14.81 7.67 -7.93
C ALA A 135 -15.10 6.36 -7.15
N ASP A 136 -15.24 5.22 -7.83
CA ASP A 136 -15.47 3.93 -7.18
C ASP A 136 -14.27 3.55 -6.31
N PHE A 137 -13.05 3.92 -6.70
CA PHE A 137 -11.86 3.76 -5.86
C PHE A 137 -12.07 4.48 -4.53
N PHE A 138 -12.48 5.76 -4.56
CA PHE A 138 -12.70 6.57 -3.36
C PHE A 138 -13.73 5.96 -2.39
N TYR A 139 -14.90 5.58 -2.90
CA TYR A 139 -15.93 5.02 -2.02
C TYR A 139 -15.53 3.64 -1.48
N TYR A 140 -14.86 2.84 -2.31
CA TYR A 140 -14.39 1.53 -1.89
C TYR A 140 -13.35 1.63 -0.77
N ILE A 141 -12.28 2.44 -0.94
CA ILE A 141 -11.27 2.54 0.12
C ILE A 141 -11.80 3.26 1.35
N PHE A 142 -12.72 4.23 1.22
CA PHE A 142 -13.38 4.86 2.37
C PHE A 142 -14.04 3.80 3.26
N ILE A 143 -14.86 2.93 2.68
CA ILE A 143 -15.57 1.86 3.42
C ILE A 143 -14.57 0.87 4.04
N LYS A 144 -13.53 0.46 3.30
CA LYS A 144 -12.51 -0.48 3.80
C LYS A 144 -11.72 0.11 4.97
N LEU A 145 -11.27 1.36 4.83
CA LEU A 145 -10.53 2.07 5.88
C LEU A 145 -11.40 2.32 7.11
N ALA A 146 -12.68 2.65 6.94
CA ALA A 146 -13.63 2.77 8.04
C ALA A 146 -13.73 1.45 8.82
N SER A 147 -13.89 0.32 8.12
CA SER A 147 -13.93 -1.00 8.77
C SER A 147 -12.63 -1.33 9.51
N ILE A 148 -11.47 -1.07 8.91
CA ILE A 148 -10.16 -1.32 9.52
C ILE A 148 -10.00 -0.47 10.79
N ILE A 149 -10.30 0.82 10.71
CA ILE A 149 -10.13 1.75 11.83
C ILE A 149 -11.14 1.44 12.95
N LEU A 150 -12.39 1.14 12.64
CA LEU A 150 -13.38 0.76 13.65
C LEU A 150 -13.02 -0.54 14.38
N ASN A 151 -12.43 -1.52 13.68
CA ASN A 151 -11.98 -2.76 14.30
C ASN A 151 -10.89 -2.54 15.34
N VAL A 152 -10.03 -1.53 15.15
CA VAL A 152 -9.00 -1.18 16.14
C VAL A 152 -9.50 -0.18 17.20
N ALA A 153 -10.54 0.61 16.90
CA ALA A 153 -11.09 1.62 17.79
C ALA A 153 -11.80 1.06 19.04
N ASN A 154 -12.16 -0.22 19.03
CA ASN A 154 -12.82 -0.88 20.16
C ASN A 154 -11.87 -1.23 21.32
N GLU A 155 -10.57 -0.97 21.19
CA GLU A 155 -9.60 -1.26 22.25
C GLU A 155 -9.32 -0.02 23.12
N ASN A 156 -9.03 -0.24 24.41
CA ASN A 156 -8.66 0.83 25.34
C ASN A 156 -7.28 1.42 24.99
N SER A 157 -7.25 2.48 24.18
CA SER A 157 -6.05 3.27 23.94
C SER A 157 -6.39 4.76 23.86
N GLU A 158 -5.53 5.61 24.43
CA GLU A 158 -5.77 7.06 24.48
C GLU A 158 -5.51 7.75 23.13
N LYS A 159 -4.67 7.16 22.27
CA LYS A 159 -4.21 7.79 21.02
C LYS A 159 -4.20 6.81 19.85
N LEU A 160 -4.81 7.21 18.74
CA LEU A 160 -4.68 6.59 17.44
C LEU A 160 -3.72 7.41 16.57
N VAL A 161 -2.72 6.75 15.97
CA VAL A 161 -1.87 7.33 14.94
C VAL A 161 -2.01 6.50 13.67
N VAL A 162 -2.50 7.13 12.62
CA VAL A 162 -2.61 6.55 11.28
C VAL A 162 -1.43 7.05 10.45
N HIS A 163 -0.62 6.12 9.95
CA HIS A 163 0.53 6.38 9.13
C HIS A 163 0.18 6.05 7.67
N LEU A 164 0.07 7.07 6.82
CA LEU A 164 -0.23 6.92 5.40
C LEU A 164 1.05 7.06 4.56
N ASP A 165 1.50 5.99 3.93
CA ASP A 165 2.63 6.00 3.01
C ASP A 165 2.17 6.09 1.56
N LEU A 166 2.56 7.17 0.89
CA LEU A 166 2.19 7.48 -0.49
C LEU A 166 3.31 7.21 -1.48
N SER A 167 4.50 6.81 -1.01
CA SER A 167 5.74 6.77 -1.79
C SER A 167 5.65 5.92 -3.06
N HIS A 168 4.87 4.84 -3.01
CA HIS A 168 4.70 3.90 -4.13
C HIS A 168 3.33 3.98 -4.79
N GLY A 169 2.48 4.91 -4.36
CA GLY A 169 1.15 5.08 -4.92
C GLY A 169 1.21 5.71 -6.31
N ILE A 170 0.29 5.33 -7.18
CA ILE A 170 0.26 5.79 -8.57
C ILE A 170 -1.01 6.56 -8.88
N ASN A 171 -0.91 7.52 -9.81
CA ASN A 171 -2.04 8.27 -10.34
C ASN A 171 -2.89 8.91 -9.23
N TYR A 172 -4.18 8.59 -9.19
CA TYR A 172 -5.17 9.12 -8.26
C TYR A 172 -5.17 8.43 -6.89
N MET A 173 -4.49 7.28 -6.74
CA MET A 173 -4.55 6.49 -5.50
C MET A 173 -4.10 7.29 -4.28
N PRO A 174 -2.94 8.00 -4.31
CA PRO A 174 -2.49 8.79 -3.17
C PRO A 174 -3.50 9.85 -2.74
N THR A 175 -3.97 10.65 -3.70
CA THR A 175 -4.89 11.75 -3.44
C THR A 175 -6.23 11.26 -2.89
N LEU A 176 -6.83 10.22 -3.49
CA LEU A 176 -8.12 9.70 -3.05
C LEU A 176 -8.05 8.94 -1.73
N THR A 177 -6.93 8.24 -1.47
CA THR A 177 -6.73 7.56 -0.17
C THR A 177 -6.56 8.59 0.95
N ARG A 178 -5.77 9.64 0.72
CA ARG A 178 -5.63 10.74 1.66
C ARG A 178 -6.96 11.43 1.92
N ALA A 179 -7.72 11.74 0.87
CA ALA A 179 -9.04 12.36 1.00
C ALA A 179 -9.99 11.50 1.85
N ALA A 180 -10.02 10.18 1.62
CA ALA A 180 -10.84 9.27 2.40
C ALA A 180 -10.48 9.28 3.90
N LEU A 181 -9.18 9.31 4.24
CA LEU A 181 -8.74 9.43 5.62
C LEU A 181 -9.05 10.80 6.24
N MET A 182 -8.91 11.88 5.48
CA MET A 182 -9.23 13.23 5.96
C MET A 182 -10.73 13.41 6.24
N GLU A 183 -11.60 12.67 5.55
CA GLU A 183 -13.03 12.66 5.86
C GLU A 183 -13.37 11.71 7.02
N LEU A 184 -12.69 10.55 7.09
CA LEU A 184 -12.97 9.51 8.08
C LEU A 184 -12.44 9.84 9.49
N LEU A 185 -11.20 10.33 9.60
CA LEU A 185 -10.54 10.49 10.90
C LEU A 185 -11.18 11.54 11.81
N PRO A 186 -11.75 12.66 11.33
CA PRO A 186 -12.54 13.56 12.17
C PRO A 186 -13.77 12.89 12.79
N ILE A 187 -14.43 11.99 12.05
CA ILE A 187 -15.56 11.22 12.55
C ILE A 187 -15.07 10.28 13.66
N VAL A 188 -13.96 9.58 13.44
CA VAL A 188 -13.34 8.71 14.45
C VAL A 188 -12.94 9.52 15.69
N ALA A 189 -12.30 10.67 15.52
CA ALA A 189 -11.89 11.54 16.62
C ALA A 189 -13.09 12.04 17.46
N THR A 190 -14.26 12.22 16.84
CA THR A 190 -15.47 12.69 17.50
C THR A 190 -16.21 11.58 18.25
N TYR A 191 -16.25 10.37 17.68
CA TYR A 191 -17.16 9.31 18.14
C TYR A 191 -16.47 8.08 18.76
N SER A 192 -15.14 8.01 18.72
CA SER A 192 -14.38 6.92 19.37
C SER A 192 -13.96 7.27 20.80
N THR A 193 -13.32 6.31 21.47
CA THR A 193 -12.75 6.49 22.82
C THR A 193 -11.36 7.15 22.81
N PHE A 194 -10.78 7.39 21.63
CA PHE A 194 -9.46 8.03 21.53
C PHE A 194 -9.54 9.49 21.96
N GLN A 195 -8.64 9.91 22.85
CA GLN A 195 -8.47 11.32 23.21
C GLN A 195 -7.76 12.11 22.11
N LYS A 196 -6.97 11.42 21.28
CA LYS A 196 -6.24 12.03 20.17
C LYS A 196 -6.16 11.09 18.97
N VAL A 197 -6.54 11.59 17.81
CA VAL A 197 -6.32 10.94 16.51
C VAL A 197 -5.33 11.79 15.72
N VAL A 198 -4.31 11.15 15.14
CA VAL A 198 -3.27 11.81 14.34
C VAL A 198 -3.15 11.11 13.01
N LEU A 199 -3.10 11.86 11.92
CA LEU A 199 -2.66 11.38 10.61
C LEU A 199 -1.24 11.86 10.37
N LYS A 200 -0.32 10.93 10.07
CA LYS A 200 1.00 11.22 9.55
C LYS A 200 1.10 10.72 8.12
N VAL A 201 1.39 11.61 7.18
CA VAL A 201 1.55 11.26 5.77
C VAL A 201 3.03 11.24 5.41
N TYR A 202 3.45 10.19 4.73
CA TYR A 202 4.82 9.93 4.33
C TYR A 202 4.94 9.90 2.80
N ASN A 203 6.05 10.44 2.30
CA ASN A 203 6.44 10.28 0.90
C ASN A 203 7.96 10.26 0.78
N SER A 204 8.52 9.26 0.11
CA SER A 204 9.95 9.22 -0.19
C SER A 204 10.31 10.14 -1.34
N GLU A 205 11.57 10.54 -1.37
CA GLU A 205 12.18 11.06 -2.57
C GLU A 205 12.06 10.06 -3.73
N PRO A 206 11.99 10.54 -4.99
CA PRO A 206 11.87 9.68 -6.15
C PRO A 206 13.14 8.86 -6.35
N VAL A 207 12.99 7.53 -6.45
CA VAL A 207 14.11 6.62 -6.70
C VAL A 207 14.52 6.66 -8.17
N MET A 208 15.75 7.05 -8.44
CA MET A 208 16.31 7.13 -9.80
C MET A 208 17.36 6.02 -9.99
N LYS A 209 17.08 5.07 -10.90
CA LYS A 209 17.95 3.88 -11.13
C LYS A 209 19.41 4.21 -11.46
N ASN A 210 19.66 5.39 -12.04
CA ASN A 210 20.98 5.81 -12.51
C ASN A 210 21.58 6.97 -11.69
N ALA A 211 20.98 7.31 -10.54
CA ALA A 211 21.52 8.36 -9.69
C ALA A 211 22.59 7.80 -8.75
N LEU A 212 23.71 8.52 -8.64
CA LEU A 212 24.72 8.29 -7.61
C LEU A 212 24.23 8.88 -6.28
N LYS A 213 23.24 8.24 -5.67
CA LYS A 213 22.69 8.64 -4.37
C LYS A 213 22.85 7.50 -3.37
N GLU A 214 23.38 7.82 -2.19
CA GLU A 214 23.64 6.84 -1.14
C GLU A 214 22.37 6.43 -0.37
N SER A 215 21.42 7.36 -0.20
CA SER A 215 20.15 7.12 0.47
C SER A 215 19.01 7.98 -0.12
N TYR A 216 17.77 7.55 0.10
CA TYR A 216 16.55 8.26 -0.27
C TYR A 216 15.75 8.58 1.00
N THR A 217 15.52 9.85 1.28
CA THR A 217 14.82 10.30 2.47
C THR A 217 13.32 10.03 2.35
N ILE A 218 12.71 9.51 3.41
CA ILE A 218 11.26 9.45 3.59
C ILE A 218 10.85 10.66 4.43
N HIS A 219 10.07 11.55 3.83
CA HIS A 219 9.60 12.76 4.50
C HIS A 219 8.25 12.53 5.17
N VAL A 220 8.07 13.09 6.37
CA VAL A 220 6.73 13.39 6.90
C VAL A 220 6.25 14.64 6.18
N VAL A 221 5.35 14.48 5.21
CA VAL A 221 4.85 15.59 4.38
C VAL A 221 3.65 16.29 5.00
N GLU A 222 2.98 15.62 5.94
CA GLU A 222 1.85 16.18 6.68
C GLU A 222 1.72 15.47 8.04
N GLU A 223 1.38 16.26 9.07
CA GLU A 223 0.95 15.77 10.37
C GLU A 223 -0.23 16.62 10.86
N VAL A 224 -1.39 16.00 11.02
CA VAL A 224 -2.65 16.65 11.45
C VAL A 224 -3.35 15.84 12.53
#